data_AF-A0A816JQX9-F1
#
_entry.id   AF-A0A816JQX9-F1
#
_cell.length_a   1.000
_cell.length_b   1.000
_cell.length_c   1.000
_cell.angle_alpha   90.00
_cell.angle_beta   90.00
_cell.angle_gamma   90.00
#
_symmetry.space_group_name_H-M   'P 1'
#
loop_
_entity.id
_entity.type
_entity.pdbx_description
1 polymer ?
#
loop_
_entity_poly.entity_id
_entity_poly.type
_entity_poly.pdbx_seq_one_letter_code
_entity_poly.pdbx_strand_id
1 'polypeptide(L)'
;MSSCGVTSKDPNGLLKLHVSPFPHAESSLLPLISSWVSEFLCTIKVMASSAALSKKQFKRSMTKKSHSWWWDSHNCPKNSKWLAENLEKMDDRVNHMLKLIEEDADSFAKKAQMYYQKRPELIHLVEEFYRMYRALAERYDQASGELQKNVSSGIQSQASLEQSSPKEEDSSSLTEDSGSDSDSKSVPDDEDGDEALIRRMADLELELQETKQKLLLQQENVNNNTDFLHKITVYEGELREANEKIRMHEEEISNLKIELQSCMSSRTEDAAGATKVQDLEEELSIAKEKLQHFEKEISCLRSELEISKAEEEKLQSLQHELKLAQNDADAEKKEVLRLQERMIMVESSLQHKDNEIRELKAAVSDAEEKVITEKEDMKGEMSKLLEERRQLEEKLRLVTEEKAEMEEKLRGESQKISVMSDESDVLREESGKKEEKIKEMEKHMKELHMEQVRLRRRSSELSEEVEKTRVAASEVAEQKREAIRQLCASLDYYKDGYERLWKAVAGHKRRVVLAN
;
A
#
# COMPACT_ATOMS: atom_id res chain seq x y z
N MET A 1 35.65 34.11 -52.91
CA MET A 1 37.11 33.84 -52.77
C MET A 1 37.24 32.51 -52.06
N SER A 2 37.83 31.54 -52.75
CA SER A 2 38.08 30.18 -52.26
C SER A 2 38.93 30.17 -50.99
N SER A 3 38.65 29.27 -50.04
CA SER A 3 39.70 28.45 -49.44
C SER A 3 39.17 27.25 -48.65
N CYS A 4 39.53 26.07 -49.16
CA CYS A 4 39.88 24.82 -48.48
C CYS A 4 39.10 24.38 -47.21
N GLY A 5 38.15 23.46 -47.40
CA GLY A 5 37.83 22.47 -46.38
C GLY A 5 38.87 21.35 -46.38
N VAL A 6 39.70 21.27 -45.34
CA VAL A 6 40.59 20.13 -45.10
C VAL A 6 39.82 19.10 -44.29
N THR A 7 39.44 17.99 -44.92
CA THR A 7 38.95 16.79 -44.24
C THR A 7 40.14 15.88 -43.93
N SER A 8 40.49 15.72 -42.65
CA SER A 8 41.38 14.64 -42.21
C SER A 8 40.55 13.55 -41.53
N LYS A 9 40.71 12.30 -41.98
CA LYS A 9 40.08 11.09 -41.44
C LYS A 9 41.06 10.38 -40.52
N ASP A 10 40.65 10.10 -39.28
CA ASP A 10 41.29 9.10 -38.42
C ASP A 10 40.76 7.67 -38.75
N PRO A 11 41.50 6.59 -38.44
CA PRO A 11 41.22 5.25 -38.94
C PRO A 11 39.96 4.56 -38.37
N ASN A 12 39.23 5.19 -37.44
CA ASN A 12 38.09 4.57 -36.74
C ASN A 12 36.72 5.24 -36.99
N GLY A 13 36.56 6.08 -38.02
CA GLY A 13 35.24 6.38 -38.59
C GLY A 13 34.20 7.06 -37.69
N LEU A 14 34.59 7.99 -36.81
CA LEU A 14 33.65 8.79 -36.00
C LEU A 14 33.76 10.29 -36.33
N LEU A 15 32.66 10.89 -36.77
CA LEU A 15 32.51 12.34 -36.99
C LEU A 15 32.44 13.06 -35.63
N LYS A 16 33.44 13.88 -35.31
CA LYS A 16 33.37 14.86 -34.20
C LYS A 16 32.74 16.15 -34.71
N LEU A 17 31.52 16.45 -34.27
CA LEU A 17 30.96 17.80 -34.37
C LEU A 17 31.67 18.69 -33.34
N HIS A 18 32.44 19.66 -33.83
CA HIS A 18 33.03 20.71 -33.01
C HIS A 18 32.01 21.86 -32.92
N VAL A 19 31.38 22.04 -31.76
CA VAL A 19 30.57 23.23 -31.46
C VAL A 19 31.44 24.16 -30.64
N SER A 20 31.86 25.29 -31.21
CA SER A 20 32.51 26.37 -30.48
C SER A 20 31.48 27.23 -29.74
N PRO A 21 31.84 27.86 -28.60
CA PRO A 21 30.89 28.37 -27.61
C PRO A 21 30.69 29.90 -27.69
N PHE A 22 29.47 30.40 -27.45
CA PHE A 22 29.17 31.79 -27.03
C PHE A 22 27.67 31.89 -26.62
N PRO A 23 27.23 32.87 -25.79
CA PRO A 23 27.40 32.91 -24.34
C PRO A 23 26.06 32.95 -23.56
N HIS A 24 26.16 32.69 -22.24
CA HIS A 24 25.29 33.17 -21.15
C HIS A 24 23.76 33.17 -21.31
N ALA A 25 23.09 32.07 -20.93
CA ALA A 25 21.81 32.08 -20.22
C ALA A 25 21.34 30.69 -19.71
N GLU A 26 22.22 29.78 -19.29
CA GLU A 26 21.79 28.46 -18.78
C GLU A 26 22.63 28.05 -17.57
N SER A 27 22.31 28.61 -16.39
CA SER A 27 22.95 28.18 -15.13
C SER A 27 21.96 27.93 -13.99
N SER A 28 20.65 28.04 -14.22
CA SER A 28 19.64 27.94 -13.16
C SER A 28 18.68 26.74 -13.28
N LEU A 29 18.68 26.00 -14.39
CA LEU A 29 17.75 24.86 -14.60
C LEU A 29 18.41 23.47 -14.56
N LEU A 30 19.74 23.39 -14.76
CA LEU A 30 20.48 22.11 -14.72
C LEU A 30 20.45 21.41 -13.34
N PRO A 31 20.48 22.13 -12.19
CA PRO A 31 20.36 21.48 -10.87
C PRO A 31 18.96 20.89 -10.65
N LEU A 32 17.92 21.55 -11.15
CA LEU A 32 16.52 21.12 -11.00
C LEU A 32 16.21 19.87 -11.83
N ILE A 33 16.70 19.80 -13.07
CA ILE A 33 16.54 18.61 -13.92
C ILE A 33 17.32 17.42 -13.35
N SER A 34 18.52 17.66 -12.80
CA SER A 34 19.32 16.61 -12.13
C SER A 34 18.63 16.08 -10.86
N SER A 35 18.03 16.97 -10.07
CA SER A 35 17.25 16.60 -8.88
C SER A 35 16.02 15.78 -9.24
N TRP A 36 15.29 16.19 -10.28
CA TRP A 36 14.08 15.50 -10.74
C TRP A 36 14.38 14.11 -11.31
N VAL A 37 15.47 13.97 -12.08
CA VAL A 37 15.92 12.67 -12.60
C VAL A 37 16.37 11.76 -11.46
N SER A 38 17.02 12.31 -10.43
CA SER A 38 17.45 11.54 -9.26
C SER A 38 16.27 11.06 -8.41
N GLU A 39 15.27 11.90 -8.19
CA GLU A 39 14.02 11.53 -7.51
C GLU A 39 13.24 10.48 -8.30
N PHE A 40 13.10 10.66 -9.62
CA PHE A 40 12.41 9.71 -10.48
C PHE A 40 13.09 8.33 -10.50
N LEU A 41 14.43 8.30 -10.55
CA LEU A 41 15.20 7.05 -10.45
C LEU A 41 15.11 6.42 -9.04
N CYS A 42 15.01 7.24 -7.99
CA CYS A 42 14.78 6.78 -6.63
C CYS A 42 13.38 6.14 -6.49
N THR A 43 12.34 6.78 -7.02
CA THR A 43 10.97 6.25 -7.05
C THR A 43 10.89 4.94 -7.85
N ILE A 44 11.57 4.85 -9.00
CA ILE A 44 11.66 3.62 -9.79
C ILE A 44 12.38 2.52 -9.00
N LYS A 45 13.43 2.85 -8.23
CA LYS A 45 14.17 1.88 -7.42
C LYS A 45 13.37 1.39 -6.20
N VAL A 46 12.55 2.25 -5.61
CA VAL A 46 11.58 1.91 -4.57
C VAL A 46 10.46 1.02 -5.12
N MET A 47 9.93 1.36 -6.31
CA MET A 47 8.93 0.53 -7.01
C MET A 47 9.48 -0.82 -7.45
N ALA A 48 10.74 -0.90 -7.89
CA ALA A 48 11.41 -2.16 -8.25
C ALA A 48 11.66 -3.05 -7.02
N SER A 49 11.94 -2.46 -5.86
CA SER A 49 12.11 -3.17 -4.59
C SER A 49 10.76 -3.67 -4.05
N SER A 50 9.69 -2.88 -4.20
CA SER A 50 8.30 -3.29 -3.91
C SER A 50 7.82 -4.42 -4.84
N ALA A 51 8.15 -4.35 -6.14
CA ALA A 51 7.86 -5.40 -7.12
C ALA A 51 8.63 -6.71 -6.85
N ALA A 52 9.80 -6.65 -6.19
CA ALA A 52 10.54 -7.84 -5.78
C ALA A 52 9.91 -8.55 -4.57
N LEU A 53 9.30 -7.79 -3.63
CA LEU A 53 8.52 -8.36 -2.53
C LEU A 53 7.18 -8.95 -3.02
N SER A 54 6.49 -8.28 -3.95
CA SER A 54 5.23 -8.74 -4.54
C SER A 54 5.37 -10.09 -5.29
N LYS A 55 6.53 -10.35 -5.91
CA LYS A 55 6.83 -11.63 -6.62
C LYS A 55 6.80 -12.88 -5.73
N LYS A 56 6.98 -12.76 -4.41
CA LYS A 56 6.90 -13.91 -3.49
C LYS A 56 5.46 -14.28 -3.12
N GLN A 57 4.52 -13.33 -3.15
CA GLN A 57 3.08 -13.62 -2.94
C GLN A 57 2.35 -14.01 -4.23
N PHE A 58 2.86 -13.59 -5.41
CA PHE A 58 2.18 -13.80 -6.69
C PHE A 58 2.25 -15.23 -7.27
N LYS A 59 3.18 -16.07 -6.81
CA LYS A 59 3.33 -17.45 -7.33
C LYS A 59 2.29 -18.45 -6.83
N ARG A 60 1.46 -18.09 -5.84
CA ARG A 60 0.53 -19.04 -5.19
C ARG A 60 -0.92 -18.94 -5.66
N SER A 61 -1.27 -17.97 -6.53
CA SER A 61 -2.66 -17.68 -6.91
C SER A 61 -3.02 -17.93 -8.37
N MET A 62 -2.09 -18.29 -9.24
CA MET A 62 -2.36 -18.43 -10.69
C MET A 62 -2.83 -19.84 -11.07
N THR A 63 -4.00 -20.26 -10.56
CA THR A 63 -4.84 -21.18 -11.33
C THR A 63 -6.28 -20.68 -11.33
N LYS A 64 -6.71 -20.28 -12.53
CA LYS A 64 -8.08 -19.96 -12.98
C LYS A 64 -8.62 -18.57 -12.62
N LYS A 65 -8.80 -17.77 -13.68
CA LYS A 65 -9.80 -16.70 -13.87
C LYS A 65 -10.10 -15.86 -12.63
N SER A 66 -9.22 -14.90 -12.36
CA SER A 66 -9.54 -13.78 -11.47
C SER A 66 -9.04 -12.51 -12.13
N HIS A 67 -9.81 -11.98 -13.07
CA HIS A 67 -9.68 -10.58 -13.43
C HIS A 67 -9.95 -9.79 -12.15
N SER A 68 -8.89 -9.14 -11.68
CA SER A 68 -8.84 -8.06 -10.71
C SER A 68 -10.19 -7.39 -10.40
N TRP A 69 -10.69 -7.68 -9.20
CA TRP A 69 -11.90 -7.10 -8.59
C TRP A 69 -11.98 -5.56 -8.60
N TRP A 70 -10.84 -4.86 -8.74
CA TRP A 70 -10.80 -3.39 -8.82
C TRP A 70 -10.99 -2.83 -10.23
N TRP A 71 -10.74 -3.61 -11.28
CA TRP A 71 -10.94 -3.20 -12.68
C TRP A 71 -12.40 -3.37 -13.12
N ASP A 72 -13.11 -4.38 -12.59
CA ASP A 72 -14.43 -4.80 -13.10
C ASP A 72 -15.63 -4.04 -12.49
N SER A 73 -15.46 -3.39 -11.32
CA SER A 73 -16.63 -2.89 -10.55
C SER A 73 -16.94 -1.39 -10.68
N HIS A 74 -16.02 -0.52 -11.14
CA HIS A 74 -16.23 0.94 -11.00
C HIS A 74 -15.89 1.84 -12.20
N ASN A 75 -15.33 1.32 -13.30
CA ASN A 75 -14.90 2.14 -14.44
C ASN A 75 -15.73 1.93 -15.72
N CYS A 76 -17.05 1.74 -15.59
CA CYS A 76 -17.98 1.86 -16.72
C CYS A 76 -18.79 3.15 -16.58
N PRO A 77 -18.36 4.27 -17.20
CA PRO A 77 -19.11 5.51 -17.18
C PRO A 77 -20.34 5.34 -18.07
N LYS A 78 -21.50 5.08 -17.44
CA LYS A 78 -22.79 4.87 -18.14
C LYS A 78 -23.26 6.08 -18.96
N ASN A 79 -22.59 7.23 -18.85
CA ASN A 79 -23.00 8.51 -19.46
C ASN A 79 -22.03 9.09 -20.50
N SER A 80 -20.84 8.51 -20.76
CA SER A 80 -19.89 9.06 -21.76
C SER A 80 -19.29 7.98 -22.65
N LYS A 81 -19.75 7.90 -23.90
CA LYS A 81 -19.26 6.97 -24.93
C LYS A 81 -17.76 7.12 -25.18
N TRP A 82 -17.25 8.36 -25.19
CA TRP A 82 -15.83 8.62 -25.40
C TRP A 82 -14.95 8.10 -24.26
N LEU A 83 -15.41 8.23 -23.01
CA LEU A 83 -14.66 7.75 -21.86
C LEU A 83 -14.65 6.22 -21.81
N ALA A 84 -15.76 5.57 -22.15
CA ALA A 84 -15.83 4.11 -22.27
C ALA A 84 -14.87 3.58 -23.35
N GLU A 85 -14.89 4.14 -24.56
CA GLU A 85 -13.97 3.75 -25.64
C GLU A 85 -12.49 4.03 -25.32
N ASN A 86 -12.21 5.08 -24.54
CA ASN A 86 -10.85 5.41 -24.12
C ASN A 86 -10.33 4.43 -23.06
N LEU A 87 -11.17 4.08 -22.09
CA LEU A 87 -10.86 3.10 -21.05
C LEU A 87 -10.68 1.69 -21.64
N GLU A 88 -11.50 1.30 -22.61
CA GLU A 88 -11.35 0.04 -23.36
C GLU A 88 -10.00 -0.02 -24.08
N LYS A 89 -9.62 1.06 -24.79
CA LYS A 89 -8.31 1.15 -25.46
C LYS A 89 -7.14 1.15 -24.48
N MET A 90 -7.30 1.73 -23.29
CA MET A 90 -6.29 1.67 -22.24
C MET A 90 -6.15 0.25 -21.68
N ASP A 91 -7.27 -0.45 -21.46
CA ASP A 91 -7.29 -1.84 -21.00
C ASP A 91 -6.64 -2.79 -22.01
N ASP A 92 -6.94 -2.64 -23.30
CA ASP A 92 -6.29 -3.39 -24.39
C ASP A 92 -4.76 -3.25 -24.37
N ARG A 93 -4.26 -2.03 -24.09
CA ARG A 93 -2.82 -1.77 -23.98
C ARG A 93 -2.21 -2.39 -22.74
N VAL A 94 -2.90 -2.31 -21.59
CA VAL A 94 -2.45 -2.97 -20.35
C VAL A 94 -2.38 -4.48 -20.54
N ASN A 95 -3.41 -5.07 -21.15
CA ASN A 95 -3.45 -6.51 -21.46
C ASN A 95 -2.32 -6.92 -22.42
N HIS A 96 -1.98 -6.08 -23.41
CA HIS A 96 -0.86 -6.34 -24.30
C HIS A 96 0.49 -6.23 -23.57
N MET A 97 0.66 -5.25 -22.67
CA MET A 97 1.87 -5.13 -21.84
C MET A 97 2.05 -6.33 -20.91
N LEU A 98 0.97 -6.85 -20.32
CA LEU A 98 1.01 -8.03 -19.46
C LEU A 98 1.45 -9.27 -20.24
N LYS A 99 0.95 -9.46 -21.47
CA LYS A 99 1.38 -10.56 -22.35
C LYS A 99 2.87 -10.52 -22.68
N LEU A 100 3.47 -9.34 -22.82
CA LEU A 100 4.92 -9.19 -23.03
C LEU A 100 5.76 -9.55 -21.80
N ILE A 101 5.14 -9.64 -20.62
CA ILE A 101 5.78 -9.92 -19.33
C ILE A 101 5.56 -11.39 -18.89
N GLU A 102 4.45 -12.02 -19.29
CA GLU A 102 3.99 -13.33 -18.80
C GLU A 102 4.60 -14.56 -19.50
N GLU A 103 5.45 -14.42 -20.52
CA GLU A 103 6.00 -15.60 -21.22
C GLU A 103 6.95 -16.45 -20.33
N ASP A 104 6.57 -17.72 -20.12
CA ASP A 104 7.30 -18.72 -19.34
C ASP A 104 8.65 -19.07 -19.99
N ALA A 105 9.72 -18.52 -19.43
CA ALA A 105 11.08 -18.91 -19.77
C ALA A 105 11.60 -19.93 -18.74
N ASP A 106 11.77 -21.18 -19.17
CA ASP A 106 12.24 -22.33 -18.36
C ASP A 106 13.65 -22.14 -17.72
N SER A 107 14.35 -21.06 -18.04
CA SER A 107 15.70 -20.76 -17.52
C SER A 107 15.94 -19.25 -17.36
N PHE A 108 16.70 -18.87 -16.34
CA PHE A 108 17.03 -17.47 -16.00
C PHE A 108 17.71 -16.73 -17.16
N ALA A 109 18.66 -17.37 -17.84
CA ALA A 109 19.35 -16.77 -18.98
C ALA A 109 18.40 -16.45 -20.14
N LYS A 110 17.45 -17.37 -20.41
CA LYS A 110 16.41 -17.21 -21.42
C LYS A 110 15.42 -16.11 -21.03
N LYS A 111 15.09 -16.00 -19.73
CA LYS A 111 14.25 -14.91 -19.18
C LYS A 111 14.90 -13.54 -19.34
N ALA A 112 16.20 -13.43 -19.05
CA ALA A 112 16.94 -12.18 -19.25
C ALA A 112 17.03 -11.80 -20.72
N GLN A 113 17.32 -12.76 -21.61
CA GLN A 113 17.37 -12.53 -23.06
C GLN A 113 16.03 -12.06 -23.63
N MET A 114 14.93 -12.74 -23.27
CA MET A 114 13.58 -12.36 -23.71
C MET A 114 13.17 -10.98 -23.18
N TYR A 115 13.52 -10.65 -21.93
CA TYR A 115 13.29 -9.31 -21.38
C TYR A 115 13.97 -8.22 -22.23
N TYR A 116 15.26 -8.36 -22.54
CA TYR A 116 15.97 -7.35 -23.35
C TYR A 116 15.44 -7.25 -24.78
N GLN A 117 14.91 -8.34 -25.35
CA GLN A 117 14.28 -8.34 -26.68
C GLN A 117 12.90 -7.67 -26.67
N LYS A 118 12.09 -7.90 -25.62
CA LYS A 118 10.73 -7.34 -25.48
C LYS A 118 10.69 -5.93 -24.88
N ARG A 119 11.79 -5.48 -24.27
CA ARG A 119 11.91 -4.18 -23.61
C ARG A 119 11.56 -2.97 -24.50
N PRO A 120 11.97 -2.88 -25.78
CA PRO A 120 11.61 -1.76 -26.63
C PRO A 120 10.11 -1.68 -26.92
N GLU A 121 9.47 -2.83 -27.16
CA GLU A 121 8.03 -2.95 -27.41
C GLU A 121 7.23 -2.59 -26.15
N LEU A 122 7.68 -3.06 -24.98
CA LEU A 122 7.07 -2.73 -23.70
C LEU A 122 7.17 -1.23 -23.37
N ILE A 123 8.33 -0.60 -23.63
CA ILE A 123 8.51 0.85 -23.44
C ILE A 123 7.54 1.62 -24.34
N HIS A 124 7.40 1.21 -25.60
CA HIS A 124 6.49 1.87 -26.54
C HIS A 124 5.02 1.82 -26.06
N LEU A 125 4.56 0.67 -25.58
CA LEU A 125 3.20 0.55 -25.04
C LEU A 125 2.98 1.38 -23.77
N VAL A 126 3.98 1.46 -22.88
CA VAL A 126 3.92 2.31 -21.68
C VAL A 126 3.81 3.79 -22.07
N GLU A 127 4.58 4.22 -23.08
CA GLU A 127 4.53 5.60 -23.58
C GLU A 127 3.17 5.93 -24.19
N GLU A 128 2.58 5.03 -24.98
CA GLU A 128 1.23 5.21 -25.53
C GLU A 128 0.15 5.22 -24.44
N PHE A 129 0.24 4.33 -23.45
CA PHE A 129 -0.65 4.33 -22.29
C PHE A 129 -0.58 5.67 -21.54
N TYR A 130 0.63 6.16 -21.27
CA TYR A 130 0.84 7.44 -20.58
C TYR A 130 0.29 8.63 -21.38
N ARG A 131 0.45 8.63 -22.70
CA ARG A 131 -0.16 9.66 -23.59
C ARG A 131 -1.68 9.65 -23.50
N MET A 132 -2.32 8.48 -23.50
CA MET A 132 -3.77 8.37 -23.37
C MET A 132 -4.26 8.82 -21.99
N TYR A 133 -3.59 8.41 -20.92
CA TYR A 133 -3.88 8.86 -19.56
C TYR A 133 -3.77 10.39 -19.42
N ARG A 134 -2.71 10.99 -19.98
CA ARG A 134 -2.52 12.44 -19.94
C ARG A 134 -3.64 13.18 -20.68
N ALA A 135 -4.02 12.70 -21.86
CA ALA A 135 -5.14 13.27 -22.62
C ALA A 135 -6.47 13.15 -21.86
N LEU A 136 -6.65 12.07 -21.09
CA LEU A 136 -7.83 11.89 -20.24
C LEU A 136 -7.84 12.89 -19.08
N ALA A 137 -6.73 13.05 -18.38
CA ALA A 137 -6.58 14.04 -17.31
C ALA A 137 -6.81 15.47 -17.82
N GLU A 138 -6.25 15.82 -18.98
CA GLU A 138 -6.46 17.13 -19.60
C GLU A 138 -7.93 17.41 -19.93
N ARG A 139 -8.70 16.39 -20.36
CA ARG A 139 -10.15 16.56 -20.59
C ARG A 139 -10.95 16.65 -19.30
N TYR A 140 -10.52 15.96 -18.24
CA TYR A 140 -11.13 16.10 -16.93
C TYR A 140 -10.92 17.51 -16.37
N ASP A 141 -9.71 18.05 -16.49
CA ASP A 141 -9.39 19.42 -16.09
C ASP A 141 -10.17 20.45 -16.92
N GLN A 142 -10.35 20.20 -18.22
CA GLN A 142 -11.21 21.05 -19.08
C GLN A 142 -12.67 21.01 -18.62
N ALA A 143 -13.24 19.84 -18.37
CA ALA A 143 -14.62 19.70 -17.92
C ALA A 143 -14.86 20.29 -16.51
N SER A 144 -13.91 20.09 -15.60
CA SER A 144 -13.95 20.64 -14.24
C SER A 144 -13.69 22.16 -14.23
N GLY A 145 -12.83 22.65 -15.12
CA GLY A 145 -12.56 24.07 -15.32
C GLY A 145 -13.72 24.81 -15.99
N GLU A 146 -14.43 24.18 -16.94
CA GLU A 146 -15.68 24.71 -17.51
C GLU A 146 -16.80 24.75 -16.46
N LEU A 147 -16.90 23.74 -15.59
CA LEU A 147 -17.85 23.75 -14.48
C LEU A 147 -17.57 24.90 -13.50
N GLN A 148 -16.30 25.15 -13.15
CA GLN A 148 -15.93 26.29 -12.31
C GLN A 148 -16.13 27.64 -12.99
N LYS A 149 -15.87 27.77 -14.29
CA LYS A 149 -16.16 28.99 -15.05
C LYS A 149 -17.66 29.29 -15.11
N ASN A 150 -18.51 28.26 -15.25
CA ASN A 150 -19.96 28.41 -15.22
C ASN A 150 -20.50 28.78 -13.83
N VAL A 151 -19.87 28.29 -12.76
CA VAL A 151 -20.18 28.68 -11.37
C VAL A 151 -19.70 30.11 -11.07
N SER A 152 -18.52 30.51 -11.55
CA SER A 152 -18.03 31.90 -11.42
C SER A 152 -18.81 32.89 -12.29
N SER A 153 -19.23 32.52 -13.51
CA SER A 153 -20.05 33.39 -14.35
C SER A 153 -21.49 33.55 -13.83
N GLY A 154 -22.00 32.56 -13.09
CA GLY A 154 -23.30 32.64 -12.41
C GLY A 154 -23.31 33.58 -11.19
N ILE A 155 -22.15 33.81 -10.58
CA ILE A 155 -21.98 34.69 -9.41
C ILE A 155 -21.58 36.12 -9.82
N GLN A 156 -21.01 36.32 -11.02
CA GLN A 156 -20.55 37.61 -11.50
C GLN A 156 -21.63 38.49 -12.18
N SER A 157 -22.92 38.17 -12.02
CA SER A 157 -24.04 39.01 -12.51
C SER A 157 -24.75 39.83 -11.41
N GLN A 158 -24.35 39.71 -10.14
CA GLN A 158 -24.84 40.58 -9.06
C GLN A 158 -23.76 40.79 -7.99
N ALA A 159 -22.78 41.65 -8.25
CA ALA A 159 -22.03 42.37 -7.22
C ALA A 159 -21.15 43.42 -7.87
N SER A 160 -21.74 44.57 -8.19
CA SER A 160 -20.99 45.81 -8.16
C SER A 160 -20.82 46.21 -6.70
N LEU A 161 -19.58 46.47 -6.31
CA LEU A 161 -19.13 47.64 -5.55
C LEU A 161 -18.12 47.29 -4.45
N GLU A 162 -16.94 47.87 -4.66
CA GLU A 162 -15.91 48.29 -3.70
C GLU A 162 -14.73 47.38 -3.32
N GLN A 163 -13.57 48.00 -3.58
CA GLN A 163 -12.19 47.61 -3.35
C GLN A 163 -11.83 47.66 -1.86
N SER A 164 -10.96 46.77 -1.39
CA SER A 164 -9.60 47.16 -0.91
C SER A 164 -8.83 45.96 -0.34
N SER A 165 -7.50 46.07 -0.50
CA SER A 165 -6.46 45.09 -0.15
C SER A 165 -6.04 45.20 1.34
N PRO A 166 -5.31 44.22 1.91
CA PRO A 166 -5.12 44.06 3.35
C PRO A 166 -3.83 44.72 3.87
N LYS A 167 -3.82 45.12 5.15
CA LYS A 167 -2.60 45.40 5.94
C LYS A 167 -2.76 45.07 7.43
N GLU A 168 -1.90 44.16 7.88
CA GLU A 168 -0.97 44.20 9.03
C GLU A 168 -1.42 44.71 10.42
N GLU A 169 -1.21 43.79 11.38
CA GLU A 169 -0.44 43.93 12.63
C GLU A 169 -0.84 44.95 13.73
N ASP A 170 -1.23 44.37 14.86
CA ASP A 170 -0.50 44.37 16.15
C ASP A 170 -1.10 45.04 17.40
N SER A 171 -0.85 44.32 18.51
CA SER A 171 -0.65 44.78 19.89
C SER A 171 -1.83 45.17 20.79
N SER A 172 -2.14 44.24 21.72
CA SER A 172 -2.10 44.37 23.20
C SER A 172 -2.98 45.45 23.88
N SER A 173 -3.73 45.23 24.97
CA SER A 173 -3.30 44.74 26.30
C SER A 173 -4.42 44.96 27.36
N LEU A 174 -4.75 43.91 28.14
CA LEU A 174 -5.18 43.84 29.56
C LEU A 174 -6.54 44.48 29.99
N THR A 175 -7.37 43.91 30.89
CA THR A 175 -7.13 43.19 32.18
C THR A 175 -8.31 42.21 32.51
N GLU A 176 -8.03 40.97 32.96
CA GLU A 176 -8.29 40.37 34.32
C GLU A 176 -9.79 40.20 34.71
N ASP A 177 -10.31 39.10 35.28
CA ASP A 177 -9.77 38.14 36.27
C ASP A 177 -10.69 36.87 36.43
N SER A 178 -10.10 35.81 37.02
CA SER A 178 -10.67 34.63 37.72
C SER A 178 -11.29 33.51 36.86
N GLY A 179 -10.68 32.33 36.66
CA GLY A 179 -10.12 31.34 37.63
C GLY A 179 -11.13 30.17 37.75
N SER A 180 -10.85 28.87 37.73
CA SER A 180 -9.67 28.02 37.85
C SER A 180 -10.08 26.55 37.50
N ASP A 181 -9.18 25.85 36.78
CA ASP A 181 -8.77 24.43 36.85
C ASP A 181 -9.80 23.27 36.81
N SER A 182 -9.75 22.40 35.77
CA SER A 182 -8.90 21.17 35.61
C SER A 182 -9.45 19.96 36.38
N ASP A 183 -9.44 18.69 35.96
CA ASP A 183 -9.15 17.98 34.71
C ASP A 183 -9.50 16.48 34.94
N SER A 184 -9.65 15.73 33.84
CA SER A 184 -9.36 14.29 33.68
C SER A 184 -10.24 13.15 34.27
N LYS A 185 -10.93 12.49 33.30
CA LYS A 185 -10.95 11.04 32.95
C LYS A 185 -11.24 9.95 33.99
N SER A 186 -12.20 9.08 33.66
CA SER A 186 -11.98 7.63 33.34
C SER A 186 -13.30 6.91 32.99
N VAL A 187 -13.21 5.85 32.18
CA VAL A 187 -14.26 4.86 31.83
C VAL A 187 -13.99 3.62 32.72
N PRO A 188 -15.01 2.88 33.25
CA PRO A 188 -15.41 1.61 32.61
C PRO A 188 -16.87 1.14 32.84
N ASP A 189 -17.31 0.25 31.94
CA ASP A 189 -18.17 -0.95 32.04
C ASP A 189 -19.46 -0.99 32.89
N ASP A 190 -20.52 -1.37 32.17
CA ASP A 190 -21.72 -2.18 32.43
C ASP A 190 -22.21 -2.54 33.85
N GLU A 191 -23.54 -2.48 33.93
CA GLU A 191 -24.48 -2.94 34.97
C GLU A 191 -24.66 -2.05 36.21
N ASP A 192 -25.64 -1.13 36.14
CA ASP A 192 -26.56 -0.94 37.28
C ASP A 192 -27.97 -0.58 36.80
N GLY A 193 -28.84 -1.60 36.71
CA GLY A 193 -30.26 -1.44 36.37
C GLY A 193 -31.05 -0.61 37.38
N ASP A 194 -30.47 -0.34 38.56
CA ASP A 194 -31.13 0.38 39.64
C ASP A 194 -31.13 1.89 39.40
N GLU A 195 -30.12 2.48 38.74
CA GLU A 195 -30.08 3.93 38.46
C GLU A 195 -31.08 4.34 37.36
N ALA A 196 -31.32 3.47 36.38
CA ALA A 196 -32.35 3.66 35.36
C ALA A 196 -33.77 3.52 35.96
N LEU A 197 -33.95 2.61 36.92
CA LEU A 197 -35.20 2.47 37.68
C LEU A 197 -35.44 3.67 38.59
N ILE A 198 -34.41 4.21 39.25
CA ILE A 198 -34.51 5.42 40.07
C ILE A 198 -34.89 6.64 39.24
N ARG A 199 -34.30 6.81 38.05
CA ARG A 199 -34.68 7.89 37.11
C ARG A 199 -36.13 7.76 36.65
N ARG A 200 -36.55 6.55 36.27
CA ARG A 200 -37.94 6.27 35.86
C ARG A 200 -38.94 6.42 37.00
N MET A 201 -38.53 6.15 38.24
CA MET A 201 -39.35 6.31 39.43
C MET A 201 -39.49 7.79 39.81
N ALA A 202 -38.42 8.59 39.65
CA ALA A 202 -38.47 10.04 39.78
C ALA A 202 -39.33 10.70 38.69
N ASP A 203 -39.23 10.22 37.45
CA ASP A 203 -40.08 10.68 36.33
C ASP A 203 -41.55 10.33 36.58
N LEU A 204 -41.85 9.12 37.07
CA LEU A 204 -43.20 8.71 37.44
C LEU A 204 -43.72 9.46 38.68
N GLU A 205 -42.88 9.80 39.65
CA GLU A 205 -43.24 10.65 40.79
C GLU A 205 -43.56 12.09 40.36
N LEU A 206 -42.82 12.62 39.37
CA LEU A 206 -43.09 13.91 38.75
C LEU A 206 -44.41 13.90 37.96
N GLU A 207 -44.64 12.88 37.12
CA GLU A 207 -45.90 12.71 36.40
C GLU A 207 -47.08 12.51 37.37
N LEU A 208 -46.88 11.79 38.47
CA LEU A 208 -47.90 11.59 39.52
C LEU A 208 -48.16 12.88 40.31
N GLN A 209 -47.15 13.70 40.58
CA GLN A 209 -47.33 15.03 41.15
C GLN A 209 -48.07 15.97 40.19
N GLU A 210 -47.71 15.96 38.91
CA GLU A 210 -48.34 16.81 37.90
C GLU A 210 -49.81 16.43 37.67
N THR A 211 -50.12 15.13 37.60
CA THR A 211 -51.50 14.64 37.53
C THR A 211 -52.29 14.95 38.80
N LYS A 212 -51.69 14.82 39.99
CA LYS A 212 -52.31 15.21 41.26
C LYS A 212 -52.58 16.71 41.35
N GLN A 213 -51.69 17.55 40.81
CA GLN A 213 -51.87 19.00 40.76
C GLN A 213 -52.96 19.39 39.74
N LYS A 214 -53.02 18.71 38.58
CA LYS A 214 -54.14 18.84 37.62
C LYS A 214 -55.48 18.41 38.22
N LEU A 215 -55.50 17.37 39.04
CA LEU A 215 -56.73 16.89 39.70
C LEU A 215 -57.19 17.83 40.81
N LEU A 216 -56.27 18.45 41.55
CA LEU A 216 -56.57 19.52 42.51
C LEU A 216 -57.16 20.75 41.81
N LEU A 217 -56.59 21.20 40.70
CA LEU A 217 -57.13 22.30 39.91
C LEU A 217 -58.51 21.96 39.31
N GLN A 218 -58.72 20.70 38.92
CA GLN A 218 -60.03 20.23 38.44
C GLN A 218 -61.06 20.19 39.59
N GLN A 219 -60.67 19.81 40.80
CA GLN A 219 -61.54 19.81 41.98
C GLN A 219 -61.86 21.23 42.48
N GLU A 220 -60.91 22.16 42.39
CA GLU A 220 -61.13 23.58 42.67
C GLU A 220 -62.07 24.23 41.62
N ASN A 221 -61.96 23.82 40.35
CA ASN A 221 -62.88 24.25 39.29
C ASN A 221 -64.32 23.69 39.47
N VAL A 222 -64.46 22.48 40.01
CA VAL A 222 -65.77 21.91 40.39
C VAL A 222 -66.37 22.65 41.60
N ASN A 223 -65.54 23.04 42.57
CA ASN A 223 -65.97 23.85 43.73
C ASN A 223 -66.43 25.26 43.31
N ASN A 224 -65.73 25.91 42.38
CA ASN A 224 -66.14 27.21 41.85
C ASN A 224 -67.47 27.11 41.09
N ASN A 225 -67.68 26.03 40.32
CA ASN A 225 -68.95 25.77 39.66
C ASN A 225 -70.11 25.55 40.65
N THR A 226 -69.87 24.94 41.82
CA THR A 226 -70.90 24.83 42.87
C THR A 226 -71.24 26.17 43.53
N ASP A 227 -70.27 27.10 43.69
CA ASP A 227 -70.53 28.45 44.24
C ASP A 227 -71.30 29.32 43.24
N PHE A 228 -70.98 29.24 41.95
CA PHE A 228 -71.75 29.90 40.90
C PHE A 228 -73.18 29.35 40.79
N LEU A 229 -73.36 28.03 40.88
CA LEU A 229 -74.69 27.42 40.88
C LEU A 229 -75.51 27.84 42.11
N HIS A 230 -74.88 27.95 43.29
CA HIS A 230 -75.55 28.44 44.50
C HIS A 230 -75.97 29.91 44.37
N LYS A 231 -75.10 30.78 43.85
CA LYS A 231 -75.45 32.18 43.54
C LYS A 231 -76.61 32.31 42.55
N ILE A 232 -76.63 31.49 41.50
CA ILE A 232 -77.74 31.46 40.55
C ILE A 232 -79.04 31.06 41.25
N THR A 233 -79.03 30.02 42.10
CA THR A 233 -80.24 29.61 42.85
C THR A 233 -80.74 30.67 43.85
N VAL A 234 -79.83 31.44 44.45
CA VAL A 234 -80.19 32.56 45.34
C VAL A 234 -80.84 33.69 44.53
N TYR A 235 -80.23 34.10 43.41
CA TYR A 235 -80.80 35.13 42.54
C TYR A 235 -82.15 34.71 41.92
N GLU A 236 -82.32 33.44 41.58
CA GLU A 236 -83.62 32.89 41.13
C GLU A 236 -84.68 32.91 42.24
N GLY A 237 -84.28 32.73 43.50
CA GLY A 237 -85.16 32.85 44.66
C GLY A 237 -85.60 34.29 44.93
N GLU A 238 -84.65 35.23 44.93
CA GLU A 238 -84.91 36.67 45.08
C GLU A 238 -85.81 37.21 43.96
N LEU A 239 -85.59 36.75 42.72
CA LEU A 239 -86.43 37.11 41.59
C LEU A 239 -87.87 36.60 41.75
N ARG A 240 -88.06 35.43 42.36
CA ARG A 240 -89.39 34.86 42.64
C ARG A 240 -90.11 35.64 43.74
N GLU A 241 -89.42 36.02 44.79
CA GLU A 241 -89.99 36.86 45.86
C GLU A 241 -90.35 38.25 45.35
N ALA A 242 -89.52 38.86 44.50
CA ALA A 242 -89.82 40.14 43.87
C ALA A 242 -91.07 40.06 42.98
N ASN A 243 -91.19 38.99 42.16
CA ASN A 243 -92.37 38.76 41.33
C ASN A 243 -93.64 38.54 42.17
N GLU A 244 -93.55 37.85 43.31
CA GLU A 244 -94.70 37.69 44.19
C GLU A 244 -95.10 39.01 44.85
N LYS A 245 -94.14 39.86 45.25
CA LYS A 245 -94.42 41.22 45.73
C LYS A 245 -95.09 42.09 44.68
N ILE A 246 -94.65 42.00 43.42
CA ILE A 246 -95.30 42.69 42.30
C ILE A 246 -96.75 42.21 42.17
N ARG A 247 -96.98 40.90 42.18
CA ARG A 247 -98.34 40.31 42.12
C ARG A 247 -99.23 40.79 43.26
N MET A 248 -98.71 40.84 44.48
CA MET A 248 -99.44 41.34 45.66
C MET A 248 -99.78 42.83 45.52
N HIS A 249 -98.85 43.66 45.03
CA HIS A 249 -99.12 45.07 44.77
C HIS A 249 -100.08 45.28 43.59
N GLU A 250 -100.06 44.44 42.56
CA GLU A 250 -101.03 44.48 41.46
C GLU A 250 -102.45 44.13 41.93
N GLU A 251 -102.58 43.16 42.85
CA GLU A 251 -103.85 42.86 43.54
C GLU A 251 -104.29 44.04 44.44
N GLU A 252 -103.36 44.66 45.16
CA GLU A 252 -103.63 45.81 46.03
C GLU A 252 -104.05 47.05 45.21
N ILE A 253 -103.41 47.31 44.07
CA ILE A 253 -103.81 48.34 43.11
C ILE A 253 -105.20 48.03 42.54
N SER A 254 -105.50 46.76 42.24
CA SER A 254 -106.81 46.36 41.76
C SER A 254 -107.89 46.54 42.83
N ASN A 255 -107.58 46.24 44.09
CA ASN A 255 -108.48 46.46 45.23
C ASN A 255 -108.69 47.96 45.50
N LEU A 256 -107.63 48.78 45.50
CA LEU A 256 -107.73 50.24 45.61
C LEU A 256 -108.50 50.84 44.44
N LYS A 257 -108.38 50.27 43.23
CA LYS A 257 -109.16 50.69 42.07
C LYS A 257 -110.65 50.35 42.22
N ILE A 258 -110.99 49.20 42.81
CA ILE A 258 -112.37 48.83 43.16
C ILE A 258 -112.91 49.73 44.28
N GLU A 259 -112.09 50.07 45.27
CA GLU A 259 -112.46 50.96 46.38
C GLU A 259 -112.64 52.41 45.90
N LEU A 260 -111.79 52.89 44.99
CA LEU A 260 -111.95 54.18 44.30
C LEU A 260 -113.22 54.20 43.44
N GLN A 261 -113.52 53.09 42.75
CA GLN A 261 -114.75 52.95 41.96
C GLN A 261 -116.01 52.86 42.86
N SER A 262 -115.87 52.35 44.09
CA SER A 262 -116.93 52.30 45.11
C SER A 262 -117.15 53.66 45.79
N CYS A 263 -116.09 54.45 46.01
CA CYS A 263 -116.17 55.81 46.59
C CYS A 263 -116.72 56.86 45.61
N MET A 264 -116.62 56.60 44.30
CA MET A 264 -117.13 57.49 43.25
C MET A 264 -118.65 57.43 43.03
N SER A 265 -119.40 56.67 43.85
CA SER A 265 -120.86 56.50 43.76
C SER A 265 -121.69 57.27 44.80
N SER A 266 -121.11 58.24 45.53
CA SER A 266 -121.87 59.17 46.38
C SER A 266 -121.54 60.64 46.10
N ARG A 267 -122.52 61.34 45.51
CA ARG A 267 -122.89 62.79 45.55
C ARG A 267 -122.11 63.67 46.56
N THR A 268 -121.88 64.98 46.37
CA THR A 268 -122.52 66.03 45.55
C THR A 268 -121.67 67.31 45.59
N GLU A 269 -121.75 68.10 44.53
CA GLU A 269 -121.89 69.58 44.44
C GLU A 269 -121.45 70.45 45.64
N ASP A 270 -120.56 71.44 45.43
CA ASP A 270 -120.99 72.85 45.26
C ASP A 270 -119.84 73.86 45.00
N ALA A 271 -120.24 74.98 44.39
CA ALA A 271 -119.53 76.18 43.94
C ALA A 271 -118.47 76.75 44.91
N ALA A 272 -117.39 77.41 44.48
CA ALA A 272 -117.42 78.76 43.92
C ALA A 272 -116.13 79.08 43.14
N GLY A 273 -116.25 80.00 42.17
CA GLY A 273 -115.16 80.49 41.32
C GLY A 273 -114.81 81.94 41.65
N ALA A 274 -113.51 82.24 41.55
CA ALA A 274 -112.88 83.53 41.18
C ALA A 274 -111.44 83.68 41.74
N THR A 275 -111.00 82.81 42.65
CA THR A 275 -109.58 82.59 43.01
C THR A 275 -108.93 81.50 42.17
N LYS A 276 -109.73 80.54 41.68
CA LYS A 276 -109.30 79.41 40.84
C LYS A 276 -108.58 79.78 39.54
N VAL A 277 -108.84 80.95 38.94
CA VAL A 277 -108.16 81.32 37.68
C VAL A 277 -106.70 81.69 37.95
N GLN A 278 -106.41 82.33 39.08
CA GLN A 278 -105.05 82.68 39.47
C GLN A 278 -104.29 81.44 39.96
N ASP A 279 -104.96 80.56 40.70
CA ASP A 279 -104.40 79.25 41.08
C ASP A 279 -104.13 78.37 39.84
N LEU A 280 -105.04 78.36 38.85
CA LEU A 280 -104.85 77.66 37.57
C LEU A 280 -103.78 78.32 36.69
N GLU A 281 -103.61 79.64 36.73
CA GLU A 281 -102.54 80.36 36.02
C GLU A 281 -101.16 80.09 36.65
N GLU A 282 -101.07 80.04 37.98
CA GLU A 282 -99.87 79.63 38.70
C GLU A 282 -99.56 78.14 38.47
N GLU A 283 -100.57 77.26 38.51
CA GLU A 283 -100.43 75.84 38.13
C GLU A 283 -100.00 75.67 36.68
N LEU A 284 -100.50 76.50 35.76
CA LEU A 284 -100.11 76.50 34.36
C LEU A 284 -98.68 77.01 34.17
N SER A 285 -98.24 78.01 34.94
CA SER A 285 -96.86 78.49 34.96
C SER A 285 -95.90 77.41 35.49
N ILE A 286 -96.26 76.74 36.59
CA ILE A 286 -95.50 75.62 37.15
C ILE A 286 -95.47 74.44 36.16
N ALA A 287 -96.59 74.15 35.49
CA ALA A 287 -96.65 73.10 34.48
C ALA A 287 -95.76 73.44 33.27
N LYS A 288 -95.71 74.69 32.84
CA LYS A 288 -94.87 75.16 31.73
C LYS A 288 -93.38 75.10 32.06
N GLU A 289 -93.00 75.47 33.29
CA GLU A 289 -91.62 75.32 33.77
C GLU A 289 -91.21 73.85 33.87
N LYS A 290 -92.10 72.97 34.36
CA LYS A 290 -91.89 71.51 34.35
C LYS A 290 -91.76 70.96 32.93
N LEU A 291 -92.58 71.44 31.99
CA LEU A 291 -92.53 71.02 30.59
C LEU A 291 -91.19 71.46 29.95
N GLN A 292 -90.73 72.69 30.23
CA GLN A 292 -89.40 73.13 29.81
C GLN A 292 -88.26 72.35 30.48
N HIS A 293 -88.41 71.95 31.74
CA HIS A 293 -87.46 71.06 32.41
C HIS A 293 -87.40 69.70 31.71
N PHE A 294 -88.55 69.06 31.48
CA PHE A 294 -88.64 67.79 30.77
C PHE A 294 -88.14 67.90 29.32
N GLU A 295 -88.36 69.01 28.63
CA GLU A 295 -87.80 69.25 27.28
C GLU A 295 -86.28 69.32 27.29
N LYS A 296 -85.68 70.02 28.27
CA LYS A 296 -84.22 70.04 28.44
C LYS A 296 -83.68 68.66 28.80
N GLU A 297 -84.36 67.95 29.68
CA GLU A 297 -84.01 66.58 30.06
C GLU A 297 -84.07 65.62 28.86
N ILE A 298 -85.14 65.68 28.06
CA ILE A 298 -85.26 64.92 26.81
C ILE A 298 -84.13 65.30 25.83
N SER A 299 -83.75 66.57 25.74
CA SER A 299 -82.63 67.00 24.90
C SER A 299 -81.29 66.44 25.38
N CYS A 300 -81.03 66.45 26.69
CA CYS A 300 -79.84 65.85 27.29
C CYS A 300 -79.79 64.33 27.05
N LEU A 301 -80.90 63.63 27.30
CA LEU A 301 -81.02 62.19 27.07
C LEU A 301 -80.82 61.80 25.59
N ARG A 302 -81.29 62.63 24.66
CA ARG A 302 -81.04 62.43 23.22
C ARG A 302 -79.55 62.57 22.88
N SER A 303 -78.85 63.55 23.45
CA SER A 303 -77.41 63.68 23.23
C SER A 303 -76.61 62.54 23.84
N GLU A 304 -76.98 62.07 25.03
CA GLU A 304 -76.37 60.90 25.68
C GLU A 304 -76.61 59.62 24.86
N LEU A 305 -77.81 59.43 24.33
CA LEU A 305 -78.14 58.30 23.45
C LEU A 305 -77.28 58.32 22.17
N GLU A 306 -77.06 59.50 21.59
CA GLU A 306 -76.26 59.62 20.36
C GLU A 306 -74.76 59.38 20.62
N ILE A 307 -74.24 59.81 21.78
CA ILE A 307 -72.90 59.45 22.25
C ILE A 307 -72.81 57.94 22.45
N SER A 308 -73.81 57.32 23.10
CA SER A 308 -73.85 55.87 23.34
C SER A 308 -73.86 55.06 22.05
N LYS A 309 -74.61 55.47 21.02
CA LYS A 309 -74.57 54.83 19.69
C LYS A 309 -73.19 54.94 19.04
N ALA A 310 -72.57 56.13 19.10
CA ALA A 310 -71.22 56.33 18.55
C ALA A 310 -70.18 55.49 19.30
N GLU A 311 -70.35 55.29 20.61
CA GLU A 311 -69.54 54.37 21.40
C GLU A 311 -69.79 52.91 21.02
N GLU A 312 -71.04 52.52 20.74
CA GLU A 312 -71.39 51.17 20.29
C GLU A 312 -70.81 50.85 18.90
N GLU A 313 -70.86 51.79 17.95
CA GLU A 313 -70.21 51.64 16.64
C GLU A 313 -68.69 51.51 16.76
N LYS A 314 -68.06 52.31 17.63
CA LYS A 314 -66.62 52.18 17.94
C LYS A 314 -66.30 50.82 18.58
N LEU A 315 -67.14 50.36 19.50
CA LEU A 315 -66.98 49.06 20.14
C LEU A 315 -67.06 47.93 19.10
N GLN A 316 -68.00 48.01 18.16
CA GLN A 316 -68.13 47.05 17.06
C GLN A 316 -66.92 47.07 16.12
N SER A 317 -66.39 48.25 15.79
CA SER A 317 -65.16 48.39 14.99
C SER A 317 -63.96 47.76 15.69
N LEU A 318 -63.76 48.07 16.98
CA LEU A 318 -62.69 47.48 17.78
C LEU A 318 -62.85 45.96 17.93
N GLN A 319 -64.08 45.46 18.10
CA GLN A 319 -64.34 44.01 18.11
C GLN A 319 -64.00 43.33 16.78
N HIS A 320 -64.23 44.00 15.65
CA HIS A 320 -63.86 43.48 14.35
C HIS A 320 -62.33 43.45 14.16
N GLU A 321 -61.64 44.53 14.53
CA GLU A 321 -60.17 44.58 14.52
C GLU A 321 -59.55 43.52 15.43
N LEU A 322 -60.11 43.31 16.62
CA LEU A 322 -59.68 42.26 17.54
C LEU A 322 -59.84 40.87 16.90
N LYS A 323 -60.96 40.61 16.21
CA LYS A 323 -61.18 39.33 15.49
C LYS A 323 -60.17 39.11 14.37
N LEU A 324 -59.83 40.14 13.61
CA LEU A 324 -58.80 40.05 12.57
C LEU A 324 -57.44 39.72 13.19
N ALA A 325 -57.03 40.47 14.22
CA ALA A 325 -55.78 40.22 14.93
C ALA A 325 -55.73 38.82 15.57
N GLN A 326 -56.86 38.30 16.06
CA GLN A 326 -56.97 36.93 16.58
C GLN A 326 -56.70 35.88 15.49
N ASN A 327 -57.29 36.05 14.30
CA ASN A 327 -57.07 35.14 13.17
C ASN A 327 -55.62 35.15 12.70
N ASP A 328 -55.00 36.33 12.63
CA ASP A 328 -53.59 36.48 12.27
C ASP A 328 -52.68 35.81 13.30
N ALA A 329 -52.94 36.03 14.60
CA ALA A 329 -52.21 35.35 15.68
C ALA A 329 -52.36 33.83 15.63
N ASP A 330 -53.54 33.31 15.26
CA ASP A 330 -53.78 31.88 15.11
C ASP A 330 -53.12 31.31 13.84
N ALA A 331 -52.96 32.10 12.77
CA ALA A 331 -52.20 31.72 11.59
C ALA A 331 -50.70 31.61 11.91
N GLU A 332 -50.14 32.61 12.61
CA GLU A 332 -48.75 32.62 13.06
C GLU A 332 -48.45 31.46 14.03
N LYS A 333 -49.35 31.16 14.98
CA LYS A 333 -49.22 29.98 15.85
C LYS A 333 -49.11 28.67 15.07
N LYS A 334 -49.90 28.51 13.99
CA LYS A 334 -49.81 27.31 13.15
C LYS A 334 -48.47 27.22 12.43
N GLU A 335 -47.92 28.35 11.99
CA GLU A 335 -46.62 28.36 11.33
C GLU A 335 -45.47 28.08 12.31
N VAL A 336 -45.54 28.62 13.53
CA VAL A 336 -44.60 28.28 14.61
C VAL A 336 -44.61 26.78 14.89
N LEU A 337 -45.78 26.14 14.94
CA LEU A 337 -45.87 24.67 15.11
C LEU A 337 -45.21 23.91 13.96
N ARG A 338 -45.42 24.34 12.70
CA ARG A 338 -44.75 23.72 11.53
C ARG A 338 -43.23 23.86 11.60
N LEU A 339 -42.74 25.02 12.04
CA LEU A 339 -41.31 25.24 12.22
C LEU A 339 -40.74 24.39 13.36
N GLN A 340 -41.48 24.22 14.46
CA GLN A 340 -41.09 23.33 15.55
C GLN A 340 -41.02 21.87 15.09
N GLU A 341 -41.97 21.38 14.30
CA GLU A 341 -41.92 20.04 13.72
C GLU A 341 -40.70 19.86 12.82
N ARG A 342 -40.40 20.85 11.97
CA ARG A 342 -39.19 20.83 11.12
C ARG A 342 -37.91 20.84 11.95
N MET A 343 -37.88 21.59 13.05
CA MET A 343 -36.74 21.65 13.96
C MET A 343 -36.48 20.28 14.58
N ILE A 344 -37.51 19.61 15.10
CA ILE A 344 -37.41 18.25 15.66
C ILE A 344 -36.90 17.25 14.61
N MET A 345 -37.39 17.33 13.37
CA MET A 345 -36.94 16.47 12.28
C MET A 345 -35.45 16.69 11.95
N VAL A 346 -35.00 17.95 11.91
CA VAL A 346 -33.59 18.27 11.66
C VAL A 346 -32.72 17.84 12.85
N GLU A 347 -33.15 18.06 14.09
CA GLU A 347 -32.44 17.62 15.29
C GLU A 347 -32.23 16.11 15.32
N SER A 348 -33.27 15.32 15.05
CA SER A 348 -33.15 13.86 14.98
C SER A 348 -32.22 13.39 13.85
N SER A 349 -32.23 14.07 12.69
CA SER A 349 -31.32 13.77 11.59
C SER A 349 -29.87 14.14 11.93
N LEU A 350 -29.63 15.25 12.64
CA LEU A 350 -28.32 15.66 13.11
C LEU A 350 -27.77 14.65 14.12
N GLN A 351 -28.59 14.24 15.10
CA GLN A 351 -28.22 13.20 16.06
C GLN A 351 -27.86 11.88 15.38
N HIS A 352 -28.62 11.47 14.36
CA HIS A 352 -28.29 10.27 13.58
C HIS A 352 -26.93 10.39 12.89
N LYS A 353 -26.63 11.56 12.28
CA LYS A 353 -25.34 11.81 11.64
C LYS A 353 -24.19 11.91 12.64
N ASP A 354 -24.41 12.48 13.82
CA ASP A 354 -23.41 12.51 14.89
C ASP A 354 -23.08 11.12 15.41
N ASN A 355 -24.09 10.24 15.51
CA ASN A 355 -23.89 8.83 15.86
C ASN A 355 -23.09 8.09 14.76
N GLU A 356 -23.45 8.28 13.49
CA GLU A 356 -22.72 7.70 12.35
C GLU A 356 -21.25 8.17 12.31
N ILE A 357 -21.00 9.46 12.56
CA ILE A 357 -19.65 10.01 12.66
C ILE A 357 -18.88 9.36 13.82
N ARG A 358 -19.52 9.12 14.96
CA ARG A 358 -18.91 8.49 16.13
C ARG A 358 -18.52 7.03 15.83
N GLU A 359 -19.41 6.28 15.21
CA GLU A 359 -19.17 4.90 14.78
C GLU A 359 -18.03 4.81 13.76
N LEU A 360 -18.03 5.69 12.75
CA LEU A 360 -16.95 5.76 11.77
C LEU A 360 -15.62 6.14 12.40
N LYS A 361 -15.60 7.08 13.35
CA LYS A 361 -14.37 7.43 14.10
C LYS A 361 -13.83 6.27 14.91
N ALA A 362 -14.70 5.50 15.58
CA ALA A 362 -14.29 4.29 16.31
C ALA A 362 -13.69 3.26 15.36
N ALA A 363 -14.37 2.97 14.24
CA ALA A 363 -13.88 2.03 13.23
C ALA A 363 -12.53 2.45 12.61
N VAL A 364 -12.30 3.77 12.42
CA VAL A 364 -11.02 4.29 11.95
C VAL A 364 -9.93 4.09 13.02
N SER A 365 -10.21 4.40 14.29
CA SER A 365 -9.26 4.18 15.39
C SER A 365 -8.86 2.71 15.52
N ASP A 366 -9.82 1.79 15.44
CA ASP A 366 -9.56 0.34 15.50
C ASP A 366 -8.71 -0.13 14.30
N ALA A 367 -8.98 0.40 13.11
CA ALA A 367 -8.20 0.10 11.92
C ALA A 367 -6.77 0.66 12.01
N GLU A 368 -6.60 1.86 12.56
CA GLU A 368 -5.29 2.47 12.80
C GLU A 368 -4.46 1.64 13.79
N GLU A 369 -5.05 1.21 14.91
CA GLU A 369 -4.38 0.35 15.90
C GLU A 369 -3.98 -0.99 15.29
N LYS A 370 -4.86 -1.61 14.50
CA LYS A 370 -4.54 -2.84 13.77
C LYS A 370 -3.37 -2.66 12.81
N VAL A 371 -3.33 -1.55 12.06
CA VAL A 371 -2.21 -1.27 11.14
C VAL A 371 -0.91 -1.03 11.92
N ILE A 372 -0.97 -0.39 13.09
CA ILE A 372 0.20 -0.16 13.94
C ILE A 372 0.77 -1.51 14.44
N THR A 373 -0.08 -2.38 14.98
CA THR A 373 0.33 -3.71 15.47
C THR A 373 0.92 -4.58 14.35
N GLU A 374 0.27 -4.66 13.19
CA GLU A 374 0.79 -5.37 12.02
C GLU A 374 2.15 -4.79 11.54
N LYS A 375 2.32 -3.47 11.59
CA LYS A 375 3.59 -2.82 11.24
C LYS A 375 4.71 -3.18 12.22
N GLU A 376 4.41 -3.29 13.51
CA GLU A 376 5.36 -3.70 14.54
C GLU A 376 5.77 -5.18 14.37
N ASP A 377 4.81 -6.06 14.10
CA ASP A 377 5.06 -7.47 13.80
C ASP A 377 5.96 -7.63 12.57
N MET A 378 5.62 -6.95 11.47
CA MET A 378 6.41 -6.97 10.23
C MET A 378 7.82 -6.42 10.43
N LYS A 379 7.99 -5.40 11.29
CA LYS A 379 9.31 -4.87 11.66
C LYS A 379 10.11 -5.89 12.49
N GLY A 380 9.43 -6.63 13.37
CA GLY A 380 10.01 -7.74 14.13
C GLY A 380 10.50 -8.87 13.21
N GLU A 381 9.66 -9.31 12.27
CA GLU A 381 10.03 -10.32 11.27
C GLU A 381 11.19 -9.87 10.39
N MET A 382 11.16 -8.62 9.92
CA MET A 382 12.25 -8.05 9.12
C MET A 382 13.57 -8.04 9.89
N SER A 383 13.54 -7.74 11.19
CA SER A 383 14.75 -7.79 12.04
C SER A 383 15.29 -9.22 12.18
N LYS A 384 14.41 -10.22 12.33
CA LYS A 384 14.81 -11.65 12.39
C LYS A 384 15.46 -12.09 11.07
N LEU A 385 14.84 -11.79 9.93
CA LEU A 385 15.36 -12.14 8.60
C LEU A 385 16.71 -11.44 8.30
N LEU A 386 16.90 -10.21 8.76
CA LEU A 386 18.18 -9.50 8.62
C LEU A 386 19.30 -10.20 9.40
N GLU A 387 19.00 -10.67 10.61
CA GLU A 387 19.96 -11.39 11.44
C GLU A 387 20.29 -12.78 10.86
N GLU A 388 19.28 -13.52 10.37
CA GLU A 388 19.51 -14.77 9.65
C GLU A 388 20.38 -14.58 8.39
N ARG A 389 20.11 -13.52 7.62
CA ARG A 389 20.93 -13.19 6.44
C ARG A 389 22.38 -12.92 6.83
N ARG A 390 22.61 -12.14 7.89
CA ARG A 390 23.96 -11.85 8.42
C ARG A 390 24.70 -13.14 8.81
N GLN A 391 24.02 -14.08 9.47
CA GLN A 391 24.61 -15.36 9.85
C GLN A 391 24.94 -16.25 8.64
N LEU A 392 24.09 -16.24 7.62
CA LEU A 392 24.35 -16.97 6.36
C LEU A 392 25.50 -16.34 5.56
N GLU A 393 25.58 -15.01 5.52
CA GLU A 393 26.69 -14.28 4.90
C GLU A 393 28.03 -14.63 5.56
N GLU A 394 28.07 -14.72 6.90
CA GLU A 394 29.28 -15.11 7.62
C GLU A 394 29.67 -16.57 7.37
N LYS A 395 28.69 -17.50 7.36
CA LYS A 395 28.94 -18.90 6.99
C LYS A 395 29.49 -19.02 5.56
N LEU A 396 28.95 -18.23 4.63
CA LEU A 396 29.45 -18.20 3.25
C LEU A 396 30.89 -17.69 3.20
N ARG A 397 31.22 -16.64 3.98
CA ARG A 397 32.58 -16.11 4.08
C ARG A 397 33.58 -17.17 4.54
N LEU A 398 33.27 -17.88 5.63
CA LEU A 398 34.12 -18.96 6.15
C LEU A 398 34.32 -20.08 5.12
N VAL A 399 33.26 -20.53 4.46
CA VAL A 399 33.36 -21.56 3.41
C VAL A 399 34.19 -21.07 2.23
N THR A 400 34.12 -19.78 1.87
CA THR A 400 34.97 -19.23 0.81
C THR A 400 36.44 -19.18 1.18
N GLU A 401 36.76 -18.93 2.45
CA GLU A 401 38.13 -18.96 2.98
C GLU A 401 38.68 -20.40 2.99
N GLU A 402 37.92 -21.36 3.53
CA GLU A 402 38.27 -22.78 3.50
C GLU A 402 38.49 -23.30 2.08
N LYS A 403 37.64 -22.89 1.13
CA LYS A 403 37.80 -23.23 -0.29
C LYS A 403 39.12 -22.68 -0.84
N ALA A 404 39.45 -21.41 -0.57
CA ALA A 404 40.67 -20.79 -1.07
C ALA A 404 41.94 -21.49 -0.52
N GLU A 405 41.93 -21.89 0.76
CA GLU A 405 43.01 -22.68 1.36
C GLU A 405 43.17 -24.04 0.69
N MET A 406 42.07 -24.73 0.42
CA MET A 406 42.10 -26.03 -0.26
C MET A 406 42.58 -25.91 -1.71
N GLU A 407 42.18 -24.86 -2.43
CA GLU A 407 42.68 -24.58 -3.78
C GLU A 407 44.18 -24.27 -3.80
N GLU A 408 44.70 -23.61 -2.77
CA GLU A 408 46.14 -23.36 -2.64
C GLU A 408 46.93 -24.64 -2.38
N LYS A 409 46.45 -25.51 -1.47
CA LYS A 409 47.04 -26.84 -1.24
C LYS A 409 47.07 -27.68 -2.51
N LEU A 410 45.95 -27.73 -3.24
CA LEU A 410 45.85 -28.46 -4.50
C LEU A 410 46.80 -27.91 -5.58
N ARG A 411 46.95 -26.59 -5.66
CA ARG A 411 47.92 -25.94 -6.55
C ARG A 411 49.36 -26.31 -6.18
N GLY A 412 49.71 -26.33 -4.89
CA GLY A 412 51.01 -26.76 -4.42
C GLY A 412 51.32 -28.23 -4.76
N GLU A 413 50.36 -29.13 -4.53
CA GLU A 413 50.50 -30.54 -4.91
C GLU A 413 50.64 -30.73 -6.42
N SER A 414 49.87 -29.97 -7.22
CA SER A 414 49.96 -30.00 -8.68
C SER A 414 51.35 -29.58 -9.18
N GLN A 415 51.94 -28.53 -8.58
CA GLN A 415 53.31 -28.12 -8.89
C GLN A 415 54.33 -29.19 -8.52
N LYS A 416 54.17 -29.84 -7.35
CA LYS A 416 55.04 -30.94 -6.93
C LYS A 416 54.97 -32.12 -7.89
N ILE A 417 53.77 -32.49 -8.36
CA ILE A 417 53.58 -33.54 -9.36
C ILE A 417 54.28 -33.17 -10.68
N SER A 418 54.17 -31.92 -11.13
CA SER A 418 54.88 -31.45 -12.33
C SER A 418 56.39 -31.64 -12.19
N VAL A 419 56.98 -31.18 -11.09
CA VAL A 419 58.43 -31.32 -10.84
C VAL A 419 58.86 -32.78 -10.80
N MET A 420 58.10 -33.64 -10.09
CA MET A 420 58.40 -35.08 -10.05
C MET A 420 58.26 -35.74 -11.43
N SER A 421 57.32 -35.28 -12.27
CA SER A 421 57.18 -35.76 -13.65
C SER A 421 58.40 -35.40 -14.48
N ASP A 422 58.84 -34.14 -14.42
CA ASP A 422 60.02 -33.66 -15.14
C ASP A 422 61.28 -34.45 -14.71
N GLU A 423 61.46 -34.68 -13.40
CA GLU A 423 62.55 -35.51 -12.86
C GLU A 423 62.45 -36.97 -13.36
N SER A 424 61.25 -37.54 -13.38
CA SER A 424 61.03 -38.90 -13.90
C SER A 424 61.38 -39.01 -15.38
N ASP A 425 61.13 -37.97 -16.17
CA ASP A 425 61.44 -37.98 -17.61
C ASP A 425 62.95 -37.85 -17.86
N VAL A 426 63.66 -37.03 -17.07
CA VAL A 426 65.13 -36.97 -17.09
C VAL A 426 65.74 -38.33 -16.76
N LEU A 427 65.30 -38.97 -15.66
CA LEU A 427 65.79 -40.30 -15.27
C LEU A 427 65.49 -41.37 -16.33
N ARG A 428 64.32 -41.28 -16.97
CA ARG A 428 63.94 -42.18 -18.08
C ARG A 428 64.88 -42.02 -19.26
N GLU A 429 65.23 -40.78 -19.63
CA GLU A 429 66.19 -40.51 -20.70
C GLU A 429 67.59 -41.04 -20.37
N GLU A 430 68.08 -40.83 -19.14
CA GLU A 430 69.37 -41.36 -18.69
C GLU A 430 69.41 -42.89 -18.68
N SER A 431 68.33 -43.54 -18.25
CA SER A 431 68.19 -45.00 -18.30
C SER A 431 68.23 -45.51 -19.74
N GLY A 432 67.54 -44.82 -20.67
CA GLY A 432 67.59 -45.14 -22.10
C GLY A 432 69.00 -45.09 -22.67
N LYS A 433 69.75 -44.01 -22.37
CA LYS A 433 71.17 -43.87 -22.77
C LYS A 433 72.05 -45.01 -22.22
N LYS A 434 71.84 -45.39 -20.96
CA LYS A 434 72.57 -46.52 -20.34
C LYS A 434 72.22 -47.85 -21.01
N GLU A 435 70.96 -48.07 -21.34
CA GLU A 435 70.50 -49.29 -22.02
C GLU A 435 71.06 -49.42 -23.44
N GLU A 436 71.12 -48.31 -24.19
CA GLU A 436 71.78 -48.28 -25.51
C GLU A 436 73.27 -48.64 -25.40
N LYS A 437 73.98 -48.06 -24.43
CA LYS A 437 75.39 -48.40 -24.18
C LYS A 437 75.58 -49.87 -23.80
N ILE A 438 74.66 -50.44 -23.01
CA ILE A 438 74.68 -51.87 -22.69
C ILE A 438 74.51 -52.69 -23.96
N LYS A 439 73.54 -52.36 -24.83
CA LYS A 439 73.33 -53.05 -26.12
C LYS A 439 74.57 -52.98 -27.01
N GLU A 440 75.25 -51.85 -27.05
CA GLU A 440 76.51 -51.68 -27.79
C GLU A 440 77.64 -52.54 -27.19
N MET A 441 77.82 -52.52 -25.87
CA MET A 441 78.79 -53.36 -25.18
C MET A 441 78.51 -54.85 -25.38
N GLU A 442 77.25 -55.29 -25.36
CA GLU A 442 76.84 -56.67 -25.64
C GLU A 442 77.16 -57.08 -27.08
N LYS A 443 76.94 -56.18 -28.05
CA LYS A 443 77.31 -56.42 -29.45
C LYS A 443 78.82 -56.63 -29.59
N HIS A 444 79.61 -55.73 -29.00
CA HIS A 444 81.08 -55.88 -28.98
C HIS A 444 81.54 -57.16 -28.27
N MET A 445 80.90 -57.52 -27.16
CA MET A 445 81.21 -58.78 -26.46
C MET A 445 80.95 -60.00 -27.34
N LYS A 446 79.83 -60.02 -28.09
CA LYS A 446 79.53 -61.09 -29.06
C LYS A 446 80.55 -61.13 -30.20
N GLU A 447 80.95 -59.98 -30.74
CA GLU A 447 81.98 -59.89 -31.79
C GLU A 447 83.33 -60.46 -31.31
N LEU A 448 83.79 -60.02 -30.13
CA LEU A 448 85.02 -60.53 -29.51
C LEU A 448 84.93 -62.03 -29.23
N HIS A 449 83.79 -62.51 -28.75
CA HIS A 449 83.59 -63.95 -28.53
C HIS A 449 83.71 -64.74 -29.83
N MET A 450 83.07 -64.27 -30.92
CA MET A 450 83.17 -64.91 -32.23
C MET A 450 84.61 -64.93 -32.75
N GLU A 451 85.38 -63.85 -32.55
CA GLU A 451 86.78 -63.82 -32.96
C GLU A 451 87.66 -64.72 -32.10
N GLN A 452 87.42 -64.78 -30.79
CA GLN A 452 88.10 -65.73 -29.91
C GLN A 452 87.86 -67.17 -30.36
N VAL A 453 86.63 -67.53 -30.75
CA VAL A 453 86.30 -68.86 -31.30
C VAL A 453 87.04 -69.11 -32.62
N ARG A 454 87.09 -68.13 -33.54
CA ARG A 454 87.85 -68.24 -34.79
C ARG A 454 89.35 -68.45 -34.57
N LEU A 455 89.95 -67.68 -33.65
CA LEU A 455 91.36 -67.79 -33.31
C LEU A 455 91.66 -69.14 -32.65
N ARG A 456 90.80 -69.63 -31.75
CA ARG A 456 90.92 -70.98 -31.17
C ARG A 456 90.90 -72.07 -32.25
N ARG A 457 89.99 -71.98 -33.23
CA ARG A 457 89.96 -72.91 -34.37
C ARG A 457 91.26 -72.88 -35.16
N ARG A 458 91.74 -71.68 -35.56
CA ARG A 458 93.02 -71.53 -36.28
C ARG A 458 94.20 -72.06 -35.47
N SER A 459 94.22 -71.84 -34.16
CA SER A 459 95.25 -72.37 -33.27
C SER A 459 95.23 -73.91 -33.23
N SER A 460 94.05 -74.53 -33.25
CA SER A 460 93.90 -75.99 -33.34
C SER A 460 94.42 -76.52 -34.67
N GLU A 461 94.02 -75.90 -35.77
CA GLU A 461 94.46 -76.28 -37.14
C GLU A 461 95.98 -76.18 -37.30
N LEU A 462 96.59 -75.09 -36.83
CA LEU A 462 98.04 -74.93 -36.84
C LEU A 462 98.73 -75.94 -35.92
N SER A 463 98.16 -76.25 -34.76
CA SER A 463 98.70 -77.28 -33.86
C SER A 463 98.68 -78.67 -34.50
N GLU A 464 97.60 -79.02 -35.21
CA GLU A 464 97.50 -80.28 -35.96
C GLU A 464 98.53 -80.33 -37.09
N GLU A 465 98.75 -79.23 -37.82
CA GLU A 465 99.73 -79.16 -38.91
C GLU A 465 101.18 -79.23 -38.38
N VAL A 466 101.47 -78.57 -37.26
CA VAL A 466 102.75 -78.70 -36.54
C VAL A 466 102.96 -80.15 -36.10
N GLU A 467 101.93 -80.82 -35.59
CA GLU A 467 102.04 -82.22 -35.18
C GLU A 467 102.27 -83.15 -36.38
N LYS A 468 101.56 -82.95 -37.50
CA LYS A 468 101.81 -83.70 -38.76
C LYS A 468 103.24 -83.53 -39.25
N THR A 469 103.73 -82.30 -39.31
CA THR A 469 105.10 -82.01 -39.77
C THR A 469 106.15 -82.58 -38.81
N ARG A 470 105.90 -82.56 -37.49
CA ARG A 470 106.74 -83.20 -36.47
C ARG A 470 106.79 -84.71 -36.63
N VAL A 471 105.65 -85.36 -36.86
CA VAL A 471 105.56 -86.81 -37.11
C VAL A 471 106.30 -87.18 -38.39
N ALA A 472 106.05 -86.49 -39.50
CA ALA A 472 106.74 -86.72 -40.76
C ALA A 472 108.26 -86.53 -40.64
N ALA A 473 108.71 -85.50 -39.91
CA ALA A 473 110.14 -85.30 -39.63
C ALA A 473 110.74 -86.44 -38.78
N SER A 474 109.99 -86.95 -37.80
CA SER A 474 110.38 -88.10 -36.98
C SER A 474 110.48 -89.39 -37.79
N GLU A 475 109.52 -89.65 -38.68
CA GLU A 475 109.53 -90.78 -39.61
C GLU A 475 110.75 -90.72 -40.54
N VAL A 476 111.02 -89.56 -41.16
CA VAL A 476 112.22 -89.36 -41.99
C VAL A 476 113.50 -89.52 -41.17
N ALA A 477 113.54 -89.02 -39.94
CA ALA A 477 114.68 -89.21 -39.05
C ALA A 477 114.88 -90.69 -38.70
N GLU A 478 113.80 -91.45 -38.50
CA GLU A 478 113.85 -92.90 -38.26
C GLU A 478 114.30 -93.66 -39.51
N GLN A 479 113.81 -93.30 -40.70
CA GLN A 479 114.28 -93.86 -41.97
C GLN A 479 115.79 -93.59 -42.16
N LYS A 480 116.27 -92.38 -41.85
CA LYS A 480 117.71 -92.07 -41.86
C LYS A 480 118.50 -92.90 -40.85
N ARG A 481 117.99 -93.05 -39.62
CA ARG A 481 118.60 -93.92 -38.61
C ARG A 481 118.65 -95.37 -39.08
N GLU A 482 117.58 -95.88 -39.69
CA GLU A 482 117.51 -97.23 -40.22
C GLU A 482 118.48 -97.44 -41.39
N ALA A 483 118.56 -96.49 -42.33
CA ALA A 483 119.56 -96.52 -43.40
C ALA A 483 120.99 -96.57 -42.84
N ILE A 484 121.28 -95.81 -41.77
CA ILE A 484 122.56 -95.87 -41.06
C ILE A 484 122.75 -97.26 -40.43
N ARG A 485 121.75 -97.84 -39.76
CA ARG A 485 121.82 -99.20 -39.19
C ARG A 485 122.15 -100.24 -40.28
N GLN A 486 121.47 -100.18 -41.42
CA GLN A 486 121.71 -101.06 -42.57
C GLN A 486 123.12 -100.90 -43.14
N LEU A 487 123.58 -99.66 -43.31
CA LEU A 487 124.94 -99.37 -43.75
C LEU A 487 125.98 -99.88 -42.75
N CYS A 488 125.78 -99.67 -41.44
CA CYS A 488 126.65 -100.22 -40.41
C CYS A 488 126.68 -101.75 -40.42
N ALA A 489 125.53 -102.42 -40.56
CA ALA A 489 125.45 -103.88 -40.63
C ALA A 489 126.17 -104.43 -41.87
N SER A 490 126.01 -103.78 -43.04
CA SER A 490 126.75 -104.18 -44.24
C SER A 490 128.25 -103.94 -44.07
N LEU A 491 128.66 -102.81 -43.47
CA LEU A 491 130.05 -102.53 -43.13
C LEU A 491 130.62 -103.61 -42.21
N ASP A 492 129.90 -104.02 -41.18
CA ASP A 492 130.33 -105.07 -40.25
C ASP A 492 130.37 -106.44 -40.93
N TYR A 493 129.44 -106.77 -41.84
CA TYR A 493 129.53 -107.96 -42.67
C TYR A 493 130.81 -107.97 -43.54
N TYR A 494 131.15 -106.84 -44.15
CA TYR A 494 132.39 -106.71 -44.91
C TYR A 494 133.63 -106.83 -44.01
N LYS A 495 133.62 -106.22 -42.82
CA LYS A 495 134.71 -106.38 -41.82
C LYS A 495 134.86 -107.83 -41.39
N ASP A 496 133.76 -108.51 -41.07
CA ASP A 496 133.74 -109.93 -40.70
C ASP A 496 134.26 -110.81 -41.83
N GLY A 497 133.82 -110.55 -43.07
CA GLY A 497 134.32 -111.24 -44.25
C GLY A 497 135.82 -111.04 -44.43
N TYR A 498 136.29 -109.81 -44.22
CA TYR A 498 137.71 -109.45 -44.25
C TYR A 498 138.49 -110.13 -43.12
N GLU A 499 137.94 -110.19 -41.90
CA GLU A 499 138.54 -110.91 -40.76
C GLU A 499 138.60 -112.42 -41.00
N ARG A 500 137.57 -113.02 -41.61
CA ARG A 500 137.57 -114.45 -41.96
C ARG A 500 138.62 -114.76 -43.02
N LEU A 501 138.71 -113.94 -44.06
CA LEU A 501 139.78 -114.00 -45.06
C LEU A 501 141.15 -113.86 -44.38
N TRP A 502 141.29 -112.89 -43.48
CA TRP A 502 142.52 -112.67 -42.72
C TRP A 502 142.87 -113.86 -41.83
N LYS A 503 141.91 -114.45 -41.11
CA LYS A 503 142.10 -115.68 -40.29
C LYS A 503 142.41 -116.91 -41.15
N ALA A 504 141.83 -117.05 -42.35
CA ALA A 504 142.16 -118.15 -43.27
C ALA A 504 143.61 -118.05 -43.79
N VAL A 505 144.06 -116.83 -44.10
CA VAL A 505 145.45 -116.53 -44.48
C VAL A 505 146.40 -116.72 -43.28
N ALA A 506 146.00 -116.33 -42.07
CA ALA A 506 146.80 -116.52 -40.86
C ALA A 506 146.81 -117.99 -40.36
N GLY A 507 145.75 -118.76 -40.60
CA GLY A 507 145.62 -120.18 -40.23
C GLY A 507 146.49 -121.10 -41.09
N HIS A 508 146.72 -120.76 -42.36
CA HIS A 508 147.68 -121.47 -43.22
C HIS A 508 149.14 -121.26 -42.79
N LYS A 509 149.44 -120.26 -41.96
CA LYS A 509 150.79 -120.03 -41.42
C LYS A 509 151.16 -120.90 -40.19
N ARG A 510 150.23 -121.63 -39.56
CA ARG A 510 150.56 -122.50 -38.40
C ARG A 510 150.77 -123.98 -38.75
N ARG A 511 150.68 -124.36 -40.03
CA ARG A 511 151.00 -125.73 -40.49
C ARG A 511 152.14 -125.74 -41.51
N VAL A 512 153.10 -124.83 -41.39
CA VAL A 512 154.45 -124.91 -41.96
C VAL A 512 155.36 -124.08 -41.06
N VAL A 513 156.54 -124.61 -40.75
CA VAL A 513 157.63 -124.07 -39.88
C VAL A 513 157.52 -124.51 -38.40
N LEU A 514 158.20 -125.53 -37.84
CA LEU A 514 159.21 -126.51 -38.27
C LEU A 514 160.14 -126.10 -39.42
N ALA A 515 160.93 -125.08 -39.15
CA ALA A 515 162.31 -124.89 -39.57
C ALA A 515 162.84 -123.66 -38.78
N ASN A 516 163.53 -123.98 -37.67
CA ASN A 516 164.22 -123.12 -36.70
C ASN A 516 163.38 -122.18 -35.82
#